data_AF-A0A924V8T4-F1
#
_entry.id   AF-A0A924V8T4-F1
#
_cell.length_a   1.000
_cell.length_b   1.000
_cell.length_c   1.000
_cell.angle_alpha   90.00
_cell.angle_beta   90.00
_cell.angle_gamma   90.00
#
_symmetry.space_group_name_H-M   'P 1'
#
loop_
_entity.id
_entity.type
_entity.pdbx_description
1 polymer ?
#
loop_
_entity_poly.entity_id
_entity_poly.type
_entity_poly.pdbx_seq_one_letter_code
_entity_poly.pdbx_strand_id
1 'polypeptide(L)'
;MCHSGGCAEVSPVSISDAEWQQVSAVFTNDVQNAAEERAQIAVAIGVLESLVGNKIGTSGDLAGTFGNSNHSGQLDCNDEAINSTTYMRLLANNGLLQFHAIEDTRTRNFFFTGWPHSTAVIRELKTGERFAVDSWFFDNGHAATIVPFAQWKSGYKPDDSPIGKTRLAKPAIAKPDENNTVVTQSNHLPVENATK
;
A
#
# COMPACT_ATOMS: atom_id res chain seq x y z
N MET A 1 -12.43 2.04 3.94
CA MET A 1 -11.51 1.96 2.80
C MET A 1 -12.36 1.90 1.55
N CYS A 2 -12.11 2.80 0.61
CA CYS A 2 -12.79 2.88 -0.67
C CYS A 2 -12.34 1.75 -1.59
N HIS A 3 -13.25 1.22 -2.38
CA HIS A 3 -12.97 0.32 -3.51
C HIS A 3 -14.11 0.35 -4.54
N SER A 4 -13.97 -0.47 -5.58
CA SER A 4 -14.94 -0.62 -6.67
C SER A 4 -15.04 0.58 -7.62
N GLY A 5 -14.04 1.47 -7.63
CA GLY A 5 -13.95 2.64 -8.50
C GLY A 5 -14.76 3.83 -7.99
N GLY A 6 -14.15 5.02 -7.99
CA GLY A 6 -14.79 6.25 -7.56
C GLY A 6 -15.27 6.26 -6.10
N CYS A 7 -14.72 5.38 -5.25
CA CYS A 7 -15.22 5.07 -3.91
C CYS A 7 -16.70 4.66 -3.89
N ALA A 8 -17.12 3.82 -4.85
CA ALA A 8 -18.49 3.31 -4.92
C ALA A 8 -18.85 2.44 -3.70
N GLU A 9 -17.87 1.74 -3.13
CA GLU A 9 -18.02 0.93 -1.93
C GLU A 9 -17.03 1.32 -0.84
N VAL A 10 -17.46 1.21 0.41
CA VAL A 10 -16.63 1.51 1.59
C VAL A 10 -16.68 0.35 2.57
N SER A 11 -15.54 -0.31 2.74
CA SER A 11 -15.38 -1.37 3.73
C SER A 11 -14.74 -0.83 5.02
N PRO A 12 -15.33 -1.06 6.20
CA PRO A 12 -14.68 -0.75 7.48
C PRO A 12 -13.52 -1.73 7.72
N VAL A 13 -12.38 -1.22 8.19
CA VAL A 13 -11.19 -2.04 8.44
C VAL A 13 -10.59 -1.63 9.78
N SER A 14 -10.21 -2.62 10.58
CA SER A 14 -9.39 -2.44 11.78
C SER A 14 -7.97 -2.98 11.55
N ILE A 15 -7.00 -2.27 12.12
CA ILE A 15 -5.61 -2.68 12.21
C ILE A 15 -5.41 -3.22 13.63
N SER A 16 -4.99 -4.47 13.75
CA SER A 16 -4.63 -5.06 15.04
C SER A 16 -3.29 -4.52 15.55
N ASP A 17 -3.00 -4.70 16.83
CA ASP A 17 -1.74 -4.22 17.42
C ASP A 17 -0.50 -4.81 16.72
N ALA A 18 -0.55 -6.08 16.33
CA ALA A 18 0.54 -6.75 15.62
C ALA A 18 0.75 -6.20 14.19
N GLU A 19 -0.34 -5.80 13.52
CA GLU A 19 -0.28 -5.15 12.22
C GLU A 19 0.21 -3.70 12.35
N TRP A 20 -0.23 -2.99 13.40
CA TRP A 20 0.23 -1.65 13.69
C TRP A 20 1.73 -1.61 14.03
N GLN A 21 2.24 -2.65 14.70
CA GLN A 21 3.68 -2.78 14.93
C GLN A 21 4.47 -2.87 13.62
N GLN A 22 3.94 -3.55 12.59
CA GLN A 22 4.58 -3.60 11.27
C GLN A 22 4.63 -2.23 10.61
N VAL A 23 3.55 -1.45 10.72
CA VAL A 23 3.46 -0.10 10.16
C VAL A 23 4.39 0.87 10.89
N SER A 24 4.32 0.90 12.22
CA SER A 24 5.12 1.81 13.05
C SER A 24 6.61 1.48 13.02
N ALA A 25 7.00 0.22 12.80
CA ALA A 25 8.40 -0.17 12.62
C ALA A 25 9.05 0.44 11.36
N VAL A 26 8.26 0.95 10.40
CA VAL A 26 8.80 1.71 9.25
C VAL A 26 9.39 3.05 9.70
N PHE A 27 8.88 3.61 10.80
CA PHE A 27 9.28 4.92 11.29
C PHE A 27 10.41 4.76 12.31
N THR A 28 11.58 5.29 11.97
CA THR A 28 12.70 5.36 12.89
C THR A 28 12.56 6.58 13.81
N ASN A 29 13.02 6.48 15.06
CA ASN A 29 12.91 7.59 16.02
C ASN A 29 13.84 8.78 15.71
N ASP A 30 14.71 8.65 14.71
CA ASP A 30 15.77 9.58 14.37
C ASP A 30 15.57 10.26 13.00
N VAL A 31 14.33 10.38 12.50
CA VAL A 31 14.06 11.19 11.29
C VAL A 31 14.59 12.61 11.49
N GLN A 32 15.56 13.01 10.67
CA GLN A 32 16.25 14.29 10.79
C GLN A 32 15.59 15.39 9.95
N ASN A 33 14.84 15.01 8.92
CA ASN A 33 14.28 15.97 7.96
C ASN A 33 13.02 15.46 7.22
N ALA A 34 12.37 16.40 6.55
CA ALA A 34 11.16 16.15 5.78
C ALA A 34 11.37 15.13 4.63
N ALA A 35 12.56 15.06 4.01
CA ALA A 35 12.78 14.10 2.93
C ALA A 35 12.79 12.65 3.44
N GLU A 36 13.40 12.41 4.61
CA GLU A 36 13.39 11.11 5.27
C GLU A 36 11.97 10.72 5.71
N GLU A 37 11.18 11.65 6.27
CA GLU A 37 9.78 11.38 6.61
C GLU A 37 8.97 10.98 5.37
N ARG A 38 9.16 11.63 4.23
CA ARG A 38 8.50 11.24 2.97
C ARG A 38 8.88 9.82 2.55
N ALA A 39 10.14 9.43 2.68
CA ALA A 39 10.56 8.06 2.37
C ALA A 39 9.87 7.02 3.27
N GLN A 40 9.71 7.32 4.56
CA GLN A 40 8.99 6.44 5.49
C GLN A 40 7.49 6.40 5.21
N ILE A 41 6.85 7.54 4.91
CA ILE A 41 5.44 7.59 4.48
C ILE A 41 5.24 6.70 3.26
N ALA A 42 6.10 6.80 2.23
CA ALA A 42 5.99 6.02 1.02
C ALA A 42 5.95 4.51 1.30
N VAL A 43 6.87 4.02 2.14
CA VAL A 43 6.92 2.60 2.53
C VAL A 43 5.71 2.21 3.40
N ALA A 44 5.32 3.06 4.35
CA ALA A 44 4.19 2.80 5.24
C ALA A 44 2.86 2.66 4.49
N ILE A 45 2.66 3.43 3.40
CA ILE A 45 1.50 3.26 2.52
C ILE A 45 1.47 1.86 1.91
N GLY A 46 2.58 1.37 1.34
CA GLY A 46 2.64 0.01 0.79
C GLY A 46 2.38 -1.08 1.85
N VAL A 47 2.90 -0.91 3.07
CA VAL A 47 2.60 -1.84 4.17
C VAL A 47 1.10 -1.84 4.50
N LEU A 48 0.51 -0.66 4.65
CA LEU A 48 -0.92 -0.50 4.96
C LEU A 48 -1.81 -1.07 3.84
N GLU A 49 -1.48 -0.82 2.59
CA GLU A 49 -2.20 -1.37 1.43
C GLU A 49 -2.15 -2.89 1.39
N SER A 50 -0.99 -3.49 1.70
CA SER A 50 -0.84 -4.95 1.76
C SER A 50 -1.74 -5.55 2.86
N LEU A 51 -1.70 -4.95 4.04
CA LEU A 51 -2.49 -5.40 5.20
C LEU A 51 -3.99 -5.26 4.95
N VAL A 52 -4.41 -4.11 4.44
CA VAL A 52 -5.81 -3.81 4.13
C VAL A 52 -6.30 -4.65 2.97
N GLY A 53 -5.51 -4.79 1.90
CA GLY A 53 -5.87 -5.56 0.72
C GLY A 53 -6.15 -7.02 1.01
N ASN A 54 -5.41 -7.62 1.94
CA ASN A 54 -5.68 -8.98 2.42
C ASN A 54 -7.02 -9.10 3.19
N LYS A 55 -7.52 -8.02 3.79
CA LYS A 55 -8.78 -8.02 4.56
C LYS A 55 -10.00 -7.75 3.70
N ILE A 56 -9.87 -6.88 2.70
CA ILE A 56 -11.02 -6.40 1.89
C ILE A 56 -10.97 -6.87 0.43
N GLY A 57 -10.03 -7.74 0.08
CA GLY A 57 -9.95 -8.35 -1.25
C GLY A 57 -9.36 -7.45 -2.33
N THR A 58 -8.57 -6.44 -1.98
CA THR A 58 -7.87 -5.54 -2.92
C THR A 58 -6.39 -5.87 -3.08
N SER A 59 -5.92 -7.02 -2.55
CA SER A 59 -4.53 -7.48 -2.70
C SER A 59 -4.14 -7.82 -4.15
N GLY A 60 -5.13 -8.00 -5.02
CA GLY A 60 -4.94 -8.17 -6.46
C GLY A 60 -4.79 -6.85 -7.23
N ASP A 61 -4.90 -5.69 -6.57
CA ASP A 61 -4.82 -4.41 -7.27
C ASP A 61 -3.51 -4.27 -8.07
N LEU A 62 -3.68 -3.89 -9.33
CA LEU A 62 -2.61 -3.73 -10.29
C LEU A 62 -2.43 -2.24 -10.59
N ALA A 63 -1.18 -1.82 -10.78
CA ALA A 63 -0.86 -0.46 -11.19
C ALA A 63 -1.73 0.04 -12.36
N GLY A 64 -2.27 1.23 -12.19
CA GLY A 64 -3.09 1.87 -13.18
C GLY A 64 -4.52 1.32 -13.25
N THR A 65 -5.47 2.19 -13.56
CA THR A 65 -6.90 1.81 -13.71
C THR A 65 -7.20 1.18 -15.06
N PHE A 66 -6.67 1.74 -16.14
CA PHE A 66 -7.07 1.37 -17.50
C PHE A 66 -6.47 0.03 -17.91
N GLY A 67 -7.34 -0.88 -18.37
CA GLY A 67 -6.97 -2.26 -18.74
C GLY A 67 -7.12 -3.26 -17.60
N ASN A 68 -7.30 -2.80 -16.36
CA ASN A 68 -7.44 -3.66 -15.18
C ASN A 68 -8.83 -3.56 -14.51
N SER A 69 -9.75 -2.74 -15.01
CA SER A 69 -11.06 -2.50 -14.35
C SER A 69 -11.93 -3.75 -14.14
N ASN A 70 -11.69 -4.81 -14.89
CA ASN A 70 -12.37 -6.11 -14.73
C ASN A 70 -11.61 -7.06 -13.79
N HIS A 71 -10.45 -6.65 -13.27
CA HIS A 71 -9.67 -7.43 -12.32
C HIS A 71 -10.30 -7.32 -10.93
N SER A 72 -10.43 -8.47 -10.26
CA SER A 72 -11.00 -8.52 -8.92
C SER A 72 -10.08 -7.77 -7.93
N GLY A 73 -10.66 -6.88 -7.14
CA GLY A 73 -9.92 -6.09 -6.16
C GLY A 73 -9.22 -4.86 -6.73
N GLN A 74 -9.40 -4.54 -8.02
CA GLN A 74 -8.81 -3.36 -8.65
C GLN A 74 -9.33 -2.06 -8.03
N LEU A 75 -8.41 -1.13 -7.79
CA LEU A 75 -8.66 0.23 -7.34
C LEU A 75 -8.42 1.23 -8.48
N ASP A 76 -9.16 2.33 -8.45
CA ASP A 76 -8.89 3.47 -9.32
C ASP A 76 -8.14 4.61 -8.61
N CYS A 77 -7.78 5.66 -9.35
CA CYS A 77 -7.04 6.77 -8.76
C CYS A 77 -7.79 7.51 -7.64
N ASN A 78 -9.13 7.44 -7.61
CA ASN A 78 -9.92 8.06 -6.55
C ASN A 78 -9.92 7.19 -5.29
N ASP A 79 -10.10 5.87 -5.45
CA ASP A 79 -9.97 4.91 -4.35
C ASP A 79 -8.60 5.04 -3.69
N GLU A 80 -7.53 5.00 -4.50
CA GLU A 80 -6.14 5.12 -4.07
C GLU A 80 -5.88 6.43 -3.32
N ALA A 81 -6.29 7.57 -3.90
CA ALA A 81 -6.09 8.87 -3.28
C ALA A 81 -6.81 9.01 -1.93
N ILE A 82 -8.05 8.50 -1.81
CA ILE A 82 -8.82 8.56 -0.57
C ILE A 82 -8.24 7.60 0.49
N ASN A 83 -7.87 6.38 0.09
CA ASN A 83 -7.27 5.40 0.99
C ASN A 83 -5.91 5.89 1.51
N SER A 84 -5.02 6.35 0.63
CA SER A 84 -3.74 6.95 1.00
C SER A 84 -3.91 8.15 1.95
N THR A 85 -4.88 9.02 1.70
CA THR A 85 -5.20 10.14 2.62
C THR A 85 -5.65 9.62 3.99
N THR A 86 -6.45 8.56 4.02
CA THR A 86 -6.94 7.94 5.27
C THR A 86 -5.79 7.29 6.05
N TYR A 87 -4.89 6.58 5.38
CA TYR A 87 -3.68 6.02 5.98
C TYR A 87 -2.80 7.09 6.59
N MET A 88 -2.51 8.17 5.86
CA MET A 88 -1.68 9.24 6.40
C MET A 88 -2.33 9.97 7.58
N ARG A 89 -3.66 10.10 7.60
CA ARG A 89 -4.39 10.61 8.78
C ARG A 89 -4.24 9.67 9.98
N LEU A 90 -4.29 8.35 9.77
CA LEU A 90 -4.03 7.37 10.82
C LEU A 90 -2.59 7.49 11.37
N LEU A 91 -1.59 7.63 10.49
CA LEU A 91 -0.19 7.85 10.87
C LEU A 91 -0.01 9.14 11.69
N ALA A 92 -0.60 10.25 11.22
CA ALA A 92 -0.56 11.54 11.91
C ALA A 92 -1.23 11.49 13.30
N ASN A 93 -2.41 10.85 13.40
CA ASN A 93 -3.14 10.71 14.66
C ASN A 93 -2.37 9.89 15.71
N ASN A 94 -1.44 9.03 15.28
CA ASN A 94 -0.57 8.26 16.17
C ASN A 94 0.82 8.89 16.37
N GLY A 95 0.99 10.15 15.95
CA GLY A 95 2.22 10.91 16.20
C GLY A 95 3.43 10.49 15.36
N LEU A 96 3.23 9.75 14.26
CA LEU A 96 4.31 9.27 13.41
C LEU A 96 4.81 10.34 12.40
N LEU A 97 4.07 11.44 12.23
CA LEU A 97 4.44 12.52 11.32
C LEU A 97 4.79 13.79 12.09
N GLN A 98 6.00 14.31 11.86
CA GLN A 98 6.58 15.48 12.50
C GLN A 98 6.79 16.64 11.52
N PHE A 99 7.04 16.35 10.24
CA PHE A 99 7.44 17.35 9.24
C PHE A 99 6.32 17.74 8.27
N HIS A 100 5.26 16.95 8.14
CA HIS A 100 4.17 17.21 7.20
C HIS A 100 2.78 17.25 7.84
N ALA A 101 1.93 18.11 7.28
CA ALA A 101 0.49 18.08 7.47
C ALA A 101 -0.20 17.39 6.27
N ILE A 102 -1.31 16.71 6.53
CA ILE A 102 -2.12 16.07 5.48
C ILE A 102 -3.12 17.09 4.93
N GLU A 103 -3.22 17.19 3.61
CA GLU A 103 -4.23 17.99 2.93
C GLU A 103 -5.29 17.09 2.26
N ASP A 104 -6.39 17.69 1.82
CA ASP A 104 -7.36 16.99 0.97
C ASP A 104 -6.74 16.60 -0.37
N THR A 105 -7.33 15.56 -0.98
CA THR A 105 -6.92 15.07 -2.30
C THR A 105 -6.93 16.17 -3.35
N ARG A 106 -6.10 16.00 -4.37
CA ARG A 106 -6.03 16.92 -5.51
C ARG A 106 -6.07 16.14 -6.81
N THR A 107 -6.65 16.76 -7.82
CA THR A 107 -6.80 16.17 -9.15
C THR A 107 -6.06 17.02 -10.18
N ARG A 108 -5.31 16.37 -11.08
CA ARG A 108 -4.78 16.99 -12.29
C ARG A 108 -5.60 16.52 -13.49
N ASN A 109 -5.86 17.43 -14.42
CA ASN A 109 -6.41 17.09 -15.72
C ASN A 109 -5.27 16.50 -16.57
N PHE A 110 -5.42 15.27 -17.05
CA PHE A 110 -4.43 14.65 -17.93
C PHE A 110 -4.55 15.31 -19.32
N PHE A 111 -3.60 16.17 -19.67
CA PHE A 111 -3.53 16.72 -21.02
C PHE A 111 -3.23 15.60 -22.03
N PHE A 112 -3.98 15.60 -23.13
CA PHE A 112 -3.96 14.70 -24.31
C PHE A 112 -4.78 13.40 -24.28
N THR A 113 -5.15 12.81 -23.13
CA THR A 113 -6.00 11.58 -23.09
C THR A 113 -7.28 11.66 -22.24
N GLY A 114 -7.52 12.78 -21.55
CA GLY A 114 -8.87 13.17 -21.13
C GLY A 114 -9.40 12.66 -19.78
N TRP A 115 -8.67 11.83 -19.04
CA TRP A 115 -9.13 11.37 -17.71
C TRP A 115 -8.49 12.12 -16.54
N PRO A 116 -9.27 12.57 -15.55
CA PRO A 116 -8.72 13.16 -14.33
C PRO A 116 -7.90 12.12 -13.56
N HIS A 117 -6.75 12.53 -13.01
CA HIS A 117 -5.95 11.70 -12.09
C HIS A 117 -5.90 12.36 -10.73
N SER A 118 -6.28 11.64 -9.68
CA SER A 118 -6.33 12.12 -8.30
C SER A 118 -5.16 11.56 -7.48
N THR A 119 -4.71 12.31 -6.47
CA THR A 119 -3.64 11.89 -5.54
C THR A 119 -3.92 12.41 -4.13
N ALA A 120 -3.36 11.72 -3.13
CA ALA A 120 -3.28 12.24 -1.78
C ALA A 120 -2.18 13.32 -1.70
N VAL A 121 -2.27 14.23 -0.73
CA VAL A 121 -1.34 15.37 -0.64
C VAL A 121 -0.86 15.58 0.78
N ILE A 122 0.45 15.82 0.88
CA ILE A 122 1.09 16.29 2.11
C ILE A 122 1.73 17.65 1.88
N ARG A 123 1.76 18.47 2.92
CA ARG A 123 2.42 19.78 2.93
C ARG A 123 3.49 19.81 4.00
N GLU A 124 4.71 20.12 3.61
CA GLU A 124 5.81 20.32 4.54
C GLU A 124 5.52 21.55 5.43
N LEU A 125 5.65 21.38 6.74
CA LEU A 125 5.30 22.39 7.72
C LEU A 125 6.22 23.62 7.66
N LYS A 126 7.53 23.38 7.45
CA LYS A 126 8.56 24.42 7.46
C LYS A 126 8.51 25.32 6.22
N THR A 127 8.35 24.72 5.05
CA THR A 127 8.45 25.43 3.76
C THR A 127 7.09 25.74 3.15
N GLY A 128 6.04 25.02 3.53
CA GLY A 128 4.74 25.08 2.86
C GLY A 128 4.72 24.36 1.51
N GLU A 129 5.82 23.70 1.12
CA GLU A 129 5.89 22.94 -0.13
C GLU A 129 4.94 21.74 -0.07
N ARG A 130 4.28 21.46 -1.19
CA ARG A 130 3.35 20.33 -1.32
C ARG A 130 4.00 19.19 -2.08
N PHE A 131 3.66 17.97 -1.69
CA PHE A 131 4.05 16.74 -2.36
C PHE A 131 2.79 15.92 -2.67
N ALA A 132 2.74 15.34 -3.86
CA ALA A 132 1.76 14.32 -4.20
C ALA A 132 2.22 12.99 -3.58
N VAL A 133 1.29 12.22 -3.01
CA VAL A 133 1.51 10.87 -2.49
C VAL A 133 0.60 9.93 -3.28
N ASP A 134 1.20 9.16 -4.18
CA ASP A 134 0.49 8.47 -5.26
C ASP A 134 0.86 6.99 -5.32
N SER A 135 0.00 6.14 -4.77
CA SER A 135 0.11 4.67 -4.76
C SER A 135 -0.30 4.02 -6.09
N TRP A 136 -1.01 4.75 -6.96
CA TRP A 136 -1.60 4.22 -8.20
C TRP A 136 -0.60 3.74 -9.25
N PHE A 137 0.66 4.17 -9.16
CA PHE A 137 1.68 3.89 -10.18
C PHE A 137 2.23 2.47 -10.18
N PHE A 138 2.00 1.70 -9.11
CA PHE A 138 2.52 0.35 -8.91
C PHE A 138 1.43 -0.60 -8.41
N ASP A 139 1.74 -1.89 -8.33
CA ASP A 139 0.79 -2.90 -7.83
C ASP A 139 0.62 -2.76 -6.31
N ASN A 140 -0.45 -3.36 -5.78
CA ASN A 140 -0.76 -3.32 -4.36
C ASN A 140 0.46 -3.62 -3.50
N GLY A 141 0.67 -2.78 -2.48
CA GLY A 141 1.69 -3.00 -1.47
C GLY A 141 3.09 -2.47 -1.82
N HIS A 142 3.26 -1.91 -3.02
CA HIS A 142 4.45 -1.14 -3.35
C HIS A 142 4.49 0.19 -2.59
N ALA A 143 5.69 0.72 -2.38
CA ALA A 143 5.83 2.04 -1.79
C ALA A 143 5.19 3.11 -2.68
N ALA A 144 4.45 4.04 -2.07
CA ALA A 144 3.81 5.13 -2.81
C ALA A 144 4.86 6.05 -3.46
N THR A 145 4.53 6.59 -4.61
CA THR A 145 5.37 7.62 -5.26
C THR A 145 5.14 8.95 -4.56
N ILE A 146 6.21 9.56 -4.04
CA ILE A 146 6.15 10.91 -3.48
C ILE A 146 7.07 11.86 -4.24
N VAL A 147 6.48 12.88 -4.87
CA VAL A 147 7.20 13.89 -5.66
C VAL A 147 6.64 15.29 -5.41
N PRO A 148 7.40 16.37 -5.65
CA PRO A 148 6.89 17.73 -5.58
C PRO A 148 5.59 17.88 -6.37
N PHE A 149 4.59 18.52 -5.76
CA PHE A 149 3.24 18.58 -6.32
C PHE A 149 3.21 19.27 -7.68
N ALA A 150 4.09 20.25 -7.93
CA ALA A 150 4.23 20.90 -9.23
C ALA A 150 4.72 19.93 -10.31
N GLN A 151 5.71 19.09 -9.99
CA GLN A 151 6.22 18.04 -10.89
C GLN A 151 5.11 17.02 -11.17
N TRP A 152 4.42 16.54 -10.14
CA TRP A 152 3.24 15.70 -10.33
C TRP A 152 2.22 16.36 -11.24
N LYS A 153 1.81 17.59 -10.97
CA LYS A 153 0.80 18.30 -11.78
C LYS A 153 1.21 18.46 -13.26
N SER A 154 2.51 18.47 -13.57
CA SER A 154 3.03 18.55 -14.95
C SER A 154 2.95 17.26 -15.77
N GLY A 155 2.39 16.18 -15.22
CA GLY A 155 2.24 14.90 -15.91
C GLY A 155 3.28 13.85 -15.53
N TYR A 156 3.91 13.98 -14.36
CA TYR A 156 4.84 12.97 -13.85
C TYR A 156 4.26 11.56 -13.89
N LYS A 157 5.11 10.63 -14.30
CA LYS A 157 4.93 9.18 -14.24
C LYS A 157 6.32 8.57 -13.97
N PRO A 158 6.48 7.64 -13.00
CA PRO A 158 7.73 6.93 -12.81
C PRO A 158 8.11 6.12 -14.06
N ASP A 159 9.39 6.17 -14.46
CA ASP A 159 9.90 5.45 -15.62
C ASP A 159 9.81 3.92 -15.46
N ASP A 160 9.87 3.43 -14.23
CA ASP A 160 9.78 2.03 -13.84
C ASP A 160 8.34 1.54 -13.61
N SER A 161 7.34 2.44 -13.62
CA SER A 161 5.92 2.06 -13.51
C SER A 161 5.53 1.02 -14.57
N PRO A 162 4.81 -0.06 -14.23
CA PRO A 162 4.37 -1.08 -15.18
C PRO A 162 3.18 -0.62 -16.04
N ILE A 163 2.62 0.56 -15.79
CA ILE A 163 1.47 1.09 -16.52
C ILE A 163 1.79 1.24 -18.02
N GLY A 164 0.96 0.67 -18.87
CA GLY A 164 1.13 0.69 -20.33
C GLY A 164 2.27 -0.20 -20.84
N LYS A 165 2.84 -1.05 -19.98
CA LYS A 165 3.85 -2.05 -20.34
C LYS A 165 3.28 -3.46 -20.22
N THR A 166 3.88 -4.40 -20.94
CA THR A 166 3.53 -5.82 -20.81
C THR A 166 3.90 -6.31 -19.41
N ARG A 167 2.90 -6.72 -18.64
CA ARG A 167 3.11 -7.36 -17.33
C ARG A 167 3.62 -8.77 -17.56
N LEU A 168 4.79 -9.10 -17.00
CA LEU A 168 5.21 -10.51 -16.92
C LEU A 168 4.25 -11.20 -15.95
N ALA A 169 3.71 -12.36 -16.35
CA ALA A 169 2.80 -13.11 -15.50
C ALA A 169 3.49 -13.46 -14.18
N LYS A 170 2.85 -13.13 -13.05
CA LYS A 170 3.28 -13.63 -11.73
C LYS A 170 3.21 -15.16 -11.78
N PRO A 171 4.24 -15.90 -11.33
CA PRO A 171 4.16 -17.35 -11.25
C PRO A 171 2.93 -17.74 -10.44
N ALA A 172 2.11 -18.65 -10.97
CA ALA A 172 0.96 -19.15 -10.24
C ALA A 172 1.44 -19.75 -8.90
N ILE A 173 0.84 -19.32 -7.81
CA ILE A 173 1.04 -19.96 -6.50
C ILE A 173 0.52 -21.39 -6.66
N ALA A 174 1.42 -22.37 -6.62
CA ALA A 174 1.05 -23.77 -6.67
C ALA A 174 0.06 -24.05 -5.51
N LYS A 175 -1.10 -24.63 -5.84
CA LYS A 175 -2.02 -25.12 -4.81
C LYS A 175 -1.30 -26.17 -3.97
N PRO A 176 -1.53 -26.22 -2.64
CA PRO A 176 -1.01 -27.32 -1.84
C PRO A 176 -1.66 -28.62 -2.35
N ASP A 177 -0.84 -29.63 -2.63
CA ASP A 177 -1.31 -30.96 -3.01
C ASP A 177 -2.10 -31.58 -1.84
N GLU A 178 -3.41 -31.79 -2.03
CA GLU A 178 -4.31 -32.42 -1.05
C GLU A 178 -4.01 -33.91 -0.78
N ASN A 179 -2.96 -34.48 -1.40
CA ASN A 179 -2.65 -35.91 -1.32
C ASN A 179 -1.49 -36.30 -0.38
N ASN A 180 -0.90 -35.37 0.38
CA ASN A 180 0.16 -35.76 1.32
C ASN A 180 -0.40 -36.18 2.69
N THR A 181 -1.04 -37.35 2.75
CA THR A 181 -1.37 -38.02 4.01
C THR A 181 -0.09 -38.58 4.61
N VAL A 182 0.52 -37.87 5.56
CA VAL A 182 1.62 -38.43 6.36
C VAL A 182 1.03 -39.39 7.38
N VAL A 183 1.17 -40.69 7.10
CA VAL A 183 0.96 -41.78 8.07
C VAL A 183 2.07 -41.69 9.11
N THR A 184 1.75 -41.21 10.32
CA THR A 184 2.68 -41.28 11.45
C THR A 184 2.74 -42.70 11.99
N GLN A 185 3.83 -43.42 11.72
CA GLN A 185 4.17 -44.66 12.42
C GLN A 185 4.64 -44.33 13.83
N SER A 186 3.98 -44.91 14.84
CA SER A 186 4.42 -44.89 16.25
C SER A 186 5.65 -45.78 16.40
N ASN A 187 6.80 -45.17 16.73
CA ASN A 187 7.96 -45.92 17.20
C ASN A 187 8.02 -45.91 18.73
N HIS A 188 7.85 -47.11 19.26
CA HIS A 188 8.06 -47.51 20.65
C HIS A 188 9.56 -47.42 20.99
N LEU A 189 9.92 -46.81 22.12
CA LEU A 189 11.25 -46.93 22.72
C LEU A 189 11.13 -47.55 24.13
N PRO A 190 12.06 -48.43 24.53
CA PRO A 190 11.90 -49.29 25.70
C PRO A 190 12.29 -48.60 27.01
N VAL A 191 11.70 -49.12 28.09
CA VAL A 191 11.97 -48.74 29.49
C VAL A 191 13.29 -49.37 29.95
N GLU A 192 14.25 -48.57 30.40
CA GLU A 192 15.40 -49.04 31.18
C GLU A 192 15.22 -48.71 32.67
N ASN A 193 15.37 -49.76 33.48
CA ASN A 193 15.43 -49.74 34.94
C ASN A 193 16.72 -49.07 35.45
N ALA A 194 16.60 -48.21 36.45
CA ALA A 194 17.72 -47.87 37.33
C ALA A 194 17.30 -48.05 38.79
N THR A 195 17.81 -49.11 39.41
CA THR A 195 17.82 -49.34 40.85
C THR A 195 19.11 -48.76 41.43
N LYS A 196 19.00 -47.81 42.37
CA LYS A 196 19.78 -47.80 43.60
C LYS A 196 19.19 -46.82 44.61
#